data_AF-A0A6I4UCW0-F1
#
_entry.id   AF-A0A6I4UCW0-F1
#
_cell.length_a   1.000
_cell.length_b   1.000
_cell.length_c   1.000
_cell.angle_alpha   90.00
_cell.angle_beta   90.00
_cell.angle_gamma   90.00
#
_symmetry.space_group_name_H-M   'P 1'
#
loop_
_entity.id
_entity.type
_entity.pdbx_description
1 polymer ?
#
loop_
_entity_poly.entity_id
_entity_poly.type
_entity_poly.pdbx_seq_one_letter_code
_entity_poly.pdbx_strand_id
1 'polypeptide(L)'
;MLLKGIVRVVGRSDLEVGKFYASSFPDDEYQVIQIINHVLQDGEQSKLAVIYPQDGGLPSIGEIPSIEVYSEFPEVSIRIDPMSRTGSCFDQALAKGLFIVSGENAILLATPPRNLGWQSFSITASVTLDAHDMRDWCSFSDWKLVTIEGDEEKVLYSAHP
;
A
#
# COMPACT_ATOMS: atom_id res chain seq x y z
N MET A 1 -22.49 -12.20 -15.25
CA MET A 1 -22.03 -12.34 -13.86
C MET A 1 -20.96 -11.28 -13.65
N LEU A 2 -21.28 -10.19 -12.95
CA LEU A 2 -20.28 -9.20 -12.56
C LEU A 2 -19.43 -9.82 -11.45
N LEU A 3 -18.11 -9.84 -11.61
CA LEU A 3 -17.20 -10.18 -10.54
C LEU A 3 -17.34 -9.09 -9.47
N LYS A 4 -18.00 -9.46 -8.37
CA LYS A 4 -18.22 -8.64 -7.18
C LYS A 4 -16.88 -8.11 -6.64
N GLY A 5 -16.77 -6.80 -6.40
CA GLY A 5 -15.57 -6.17 -5.85
C GLY A 5 -14.50 -5.74 -6.87
N ILE A 6 -14.83 -5.69 -8.17
CA ILE A 6 -13.94 -5.19 -9.24
C ILE A 6 -14.66 -4.07 -10.00
N VAL A 7 -13.98 -2.93 -10.21
CA VAL A 7 -14.49 -1.80 -11.01
C VAL A 7 -14.37 -2.12 -12.50
N ARG A 8 -13.18 -2.54 -12.94
CA ARG A 8 -12.87 -2.90 -14.32
C ARG A 8 -11.60 -3.73 -14.41
N VAL A 9 -11.38 -4.36 -15.55
CA VAL A 9 -10.10 -5.00 -15.91
C VAL A 9 -9.35 -4.05 -16.85
N VAL A 10 -8.06 -3.82 -16.57
CA VAL A 10 -7.21 -2.89 -17.33
C VAL A 10 -5.90 -3.55 -17.76
N GLY A 11 -5.31 -3.07 -18.85
CA GLY A 11 -3.97 -3.47 -19.27
C GLY A 11 -2.89 -2.76 -18.45
N ARG A 12 -1.66 -3.29 -18.46
CA ARG A 12 -0.51 -2.70 -17.76
C ARG A 12 -0.25 -1.22 -18.12
N SER A 13 -0.48 -0.83 -19.37
CA SER A 13 -0.31 0.56 -19.84
C SER A 13 -1.30 1.53 -19.23
N ASP A 14 -2.45 1.03 -18.81
CA ASP A 14 -3.59 1.83 -18.35
C ASP A 14 -3.63 1.95 -16.82
N LEU A 15 -2.58 1.48 -16.14
CA LEU A 15 -2.43 1.58 -14.69
C LEU A 15 -2.25 3.04 -14.26
N GLU A 16 -3.20 3.51 -13.48
CA GLU A 16 -3.25 4.87 -12.93
C GLU A 16 -2.64 4.94 -11.53
N VAL A 17 -1.92 6.03 -11.24
CA VAL A 17 -1.32 6.32 -9.93
C VAL A 17 -2.43 6.53 -8.89
N GLY A 18 -2.21 5.98 -7.70
CA GLY A 18 -3.12 6.02 -6.55
C GLY A 18 -4.28 5.04 -6.59
N LYS A 19 -4.39 4.26 -7.67
CA LYS A 19 -5.35 3.17 -7.75
C LYS A 19 -4.78 1.87 -7.23
N PHE A 20 -5.69 1.04 -6.69
CA PHE A 20 -5.40 -0.30 -6.20
C PHE A 20 -5.87 -1.33 -7.22
N TYR A 21 -5.05 -2.37 -7.41
CA TYR A 21 -5.33 -3.44 -8.35
C TYR A 21 -5.03 -4.80 -7.73
N ALA A 22 -5.76 -5.83 -8.18
CA ALA A 22 -5.35 -7.22 -8.02
C ALA A 22 -4.49 -7.63 -9.22
N SER A 23 -3.30 -8.16 -8.94
CA SER A 23 -2.46 -8.85 -9.92
C SER A 23 -2.57 -10.35 -9.71
N SER A 24 -3.15 -11.09 -10.67
CA SER A 24 -3.31 -12.55 -10.55
C SER A 24 -2.03 -13.29 -10.94
N PHE A 25 -1.63 -14.28 -10.14
CA PHE A 25 -0.62 -15.26 -10.50
C PHE A 25 -1.27 -16.61 -10.87
N PRO A 26 -0.57 -17.50 -11.60
CA PRO A 26 -1.13 -18.78 -12.08
C PRO A 26 -1.64 -19.74 -10.99
N ASP A 27 -1.31 -19.51 -9.72
CA ASP A 27 -1.61 -20.40 -8.59
C ASP A 27 -2.80 -19.92 -7.72
N ASP A 28 -3.79 -19.23 -8.32
CA ASP A 28 -4.96 -18.63 -7.65
C ASP A 28 -4.65 -17.58 -6.56
N GLU A 29 -3.38 -17.25 -6.34
CA GLU A 29 -2.95 -16.15 -5.48
C GLU A 29 -2.97 -14.84 -6.27
N TYR A 30 -3.67 -13.84 -5.75
CA TYR A 30 -3.57 -12.47 -6.26
C TYR A 30 -2.82 -11.61 -5.26
N GLN A 31 -1.98 -10.70 -5.74
CA GLN A 31 -1.39 -9.67 -4.90
C GLN A 31 -2.19 -8.38 -5.04
N VAL A 32 -2.37 -7.67 -3.94
CA VAL A 32 -2.92 -6.32 -3.98
C VAL A 32 -1.74 -5.39 -4.23
N ILE A 33 -1.88 -4.53 -5.23
CA ILE A 33 -0.87 -3.51 -5.54
C ILE A 33 -1.49 -2.12 -5.55
N GLN A 34 -0.73 -1.12 -5.14
CA GLN A 34 -1.04 0.29 -5.38
C GLN A 34 0.01 0.89 -6.30
N ILE A 35 -0.42 1.58 -7.34
CA ILE A 35 0.49 2.26 -8.26
C ILE A 35 0.90 3.60 -7.66
N ILE A 36 2.20 3.85 -7.58
CA ILE A 36 2.75 5.07 -7.02
C ILE A 36 3.69 5.75 -8.00
N ASN A 37 3.85 7.06 -7.85
CA ASN A 37 4.95 7.80 -8.45
C ASN A 37 6.20 7.68 -7.58
N HIS A 38 7.31 7.35 -8.22
CA HIS A 38 8.62 7.40 -7.63
C HIS A 38 9.42 8.50 -8.29
N VAL A 39 9.87 9.46 -7.47
CA VAL A 39 10.68 10.59 -7.90
C VAL A 39 12.14 10.19 -7.79
N LEU A 40 12.82 10.11 -8.93
CA LEU A 40 14.25 9.83 -9.02
C LEU A 40 15.06 11.07 -8.65
N GLN A 41 16.37 10.89 -8.39
CA GLN A 41 17.25 11.96 -7.91
C GLN A 41 17.42 13.13 -8.89
N ASP A 42 17.16 12.91 -10.18
CA ASP A 42 17.17 13.92 -11.25
C ASP A 42 15.79 14.57 -11.49
N GLY A 43 14.78 14.19 -10.71
CA GLY A 43 13.39 14.65 -10.87
C GLY A 43 12.60 13.87 -11.90
N GLU A 44 13.18 12.86 -12.55
CA GLU A 44 12.43 11.96 -13.42
C GLU A 44 11.40 11.17 -12.60
N GLN A 45 10.21 10.98 -13.15
CA GLN A 45 9.14 10.23 -12.51
C GLN A 45 9.01 8.86 -13.15
N SER A 46 9.11 7.82 -12.33
CA SER A 46 8.82 6.44 -12.73
C SER A 46 7.61 5.92 -11.95
N LYS A 47 6.85 4.99 -12.54
CA LYS A 47 5.78 4.29 -11.82
C LYS A 47 6.34 3.05 -11.15
N LEU A 48 6.05 2.89 -9.86
CA LEU A 48 6.33 1.68 -9.10
C LEU A 48 5.02 1.12 -8.53
N ALA A 49 5.09 -0.09 -8.00
CA ALA A 49 4.02 -0.68 -7.22
C ALA A 49 4.43 -0.77 -5.75
N VAL A 50 3.51 -0.40 -4.86
CA VAL A 50 3.50 -0.93 -3.49
C VAL A 50 2.77 -2.25 -3.54
N ILE A 51 3.41 -3.33 -3.14
CA ILE A 51 2.90 -4.69 -3.14
C ILE A 51 2.52 -5.05 -1.71
N TYR A 52 1.25 -5.42 -1.52
CA TYR A 52 0.68 -5.88 -0.26
C TYR A 52 0.44 -7.39 -0.37
N PRO A 53 1.25 -8.22 0.29
CA PRO A 53 1.16 -9.66 0.18
C PRO A 53 -0.02 -10.20 1.02
N GLN A 54 -0.73 -11.20 0.51
CA GLN A 54 -1.96 -11.70 1.18
C GLN A 54 -1.69 -12.54 2.42
N ASP A 55 -0.49 -13.09 2.54
CA ASP A 55 -0.06 -13.87 3.70
C ASP A 55 0.18 -13.00 4.96
N GLY A 56 -0.04 -11.68 4.86
CA GLY A 56 0.22 -10.73 5.93
C GLY A 56 1.70 -10.34 6.06
N GLY A 57 2.53 -10.73 5.10
CA GLY A 57 3.92 -10.31 5.01
C GLY A 57 4.09 -8.79 4.87
N LEU A 58 5.32 -8.33 5.02
CA LEU A 58 5.62 -6.90 4.98
C LEU A 58 5.37 -6.32 3.58
N PRO A 59 4.68 -5.17 3.47
CA PRO A 59 4.53 -4.46 2.21
C PRO A 59 5.88 -4.07 1.64
N SER A 60 5.99 -4.09 0.31
CA SER A 60 7.24 -3.77 -0.40
C SER A 60 6.99 -2.81 -1.54
N ILE A 61 8.01 -2.03 -1.90
CA ILE A 61 8.02 -1.21 -3.11
C ILE A 61 8.88 -1.92 -4.14
N GLY A 62 8.35 -2.07 -5.35
CA GLY A 62 9.03 -2.76 -6.43
C GLY A 62 8.51 -2.36 -7.79
N GLU A 63 9.05 -3.04 -8.80
CA GLU A 63 8.53 -2.92 -10.16
C GLU A 63 7.07 -3.40 -10.21
N ILE A 64 6.29 -2.78 -11.08
CA ILE A 64 4.95 -3.26 -11.41
C ILE A 64 5.08 -4.68 -11.96
N PRO A 65 4.36 -5.69 -11.41
CA PRO A 65 4.43 -7.07 -11.87
C PRO A 65 4.34 -7.20 -13.40
N SER A 66 5.09 -8.14 -13.98
CA SER A 66 5.09 -8.32 -15.44
C SER A 66 3.95 -9.23 -15.91
N ILE A 67 2.73 -8.85 -15.55
CA ILE A 67 1.48 -9.46 -16.03
C ILE A 67 0.74 -8.52 -16.99
N GLU A 68 -0.13 -9.09 -17.83
CA GLU A 68 -0.81 -8.34 -18.90
C GLU A 68 -2.03 -7.57 -18.42
N VAL A 69 -2.79 -8.13 -17.48
CA VAL A 69 -4.08 -7.61 -17.05
C VAL A 69 -4.19 -7.49 -15.53
N TYR A 70 -4.92 -6.47 -15.09
CA TYR A 70 -5.12 -6.11 -13.70
C TYR A 70 -6.60 -5.88 -13.43
N SER A 71 -7.07 -6.23 -12.24
CA SER A 71 -8.44 -5.91 -11.82
C SER A 71 -8.41 -4.71 -10.88
N GLU A 72 -9.01 -3.58 -11.28
CA GLU A 72 -9.09 -2.38 -10.44
C GLU A 72 -10.07 -2.61 -9.28
N PHE A 73 -9.62 -2.36 -8.06
CA PHE A 73 -10.49 -2.37 -6.88
C PHE A 73 -11.32 -1.08 -6.82
N PRO A 74 -12.52 -1.12 -6.19
CA PRO A 74 -13.22 0.09 -5.78
C PRO A 74 -12.40 0.86 -4.73
N GLU A 75 -12.98 1.91 -4.17
CA GLU A 75 -12.30 2.71 -3.14
C GLU A 75 -11.76 1.81 -2.02
N VAL A 76 -10.46 1.97 -1.73
CA VAL A 76 -9.75 1.25 -0.69
C VAL A 76 -9.50 2.21 0.46
N SER A 77 -9.92 1.82 1.65
CA SER A 77 -9.72 2.55 2.89
C SER A 77 -8.73 1.83 3.79
N ILE A 78 -8.12 2.58 4.70
CA ILE A 78 -7.28 2.02 5.76
C ILE A 78 -8.12 1.90 7.02
N ARG A 79 -8.11 0.71 7.63
CA ARG A 79 -8.74 0.47 8.93
C ARG A 79 -7.68 0.23 9.99
N ILE A 80 -7.81 0.92 11.11
CA ILE A 80 -7.02 0.69 12.31
C ILE A 80 -7.93 -0.01 13.31
N ASP A 81 -7.58 -1.23 13.71
CA ASP A 81 -8.39 -1.99 14.67
C ASP A 81 -8.19 -1.43 16.10
N PRO A 82 -9.22 -1.39 16.97
CA PRO A 82 -9.15 -0.77 18.30
C PRO A 82 -8.10 -1.35 19.26
N MET A 83 -7.60 -2.56 18.97
CA MET A 83 -6.56 -3.25 19.75
C MET A 83 -5.14 -2.99 19.21
N SER A 84 -5.01 -2.21 18.13
CA SER A 84 -3.71 -1.83 17.57
C SER A 84 -2.90 -1.16 18.67
N ARG A 85 -1.84 -1.82 19.13
CA ARG A 85 -0.91 -1.21 20.08
C ARG A 85 -0.24 -0.05 19.36
N THR A 86 -0.72 1.16 19.63
CA THR A 86 -0.12 2.40 19.16
C THR A 86 1.33 2.49 19.62
N GLY A 87 2.25 2.56 18.66
CA GLY A 87 3.53 3.22 18.85
C GLY A 87 3.24 4.72 18.93
N SER A 88 3.31 5.27 20.13
CA SER A 88 3.15 6.71 20.35
C SER A 88 4.21 7.49 19.55
N CYS A 89 4.02 8.80 19.35
CA CYS A 89 5.02 9.74 18.79
C CYS A 89 6.40 9.73 19.48
N PHE A 90 6.56 8.93 20.54
CA PHE A 90 7.79 8.70 21.29
C PHE A 90 8.51 7.38 20.94
N ASP A 91 7.92 6.51 20.13
CA ASP A 91 8.56 5.26 19.74
C ASP A 91 9.56 5.55 18.61
N GLN A 92 10.83 5.75 18.97
CA GLN A 92 11.88 6.20 18.04
C GLN A 92 12.27 5.13 17.00
N ALA A 93 11.68 3.93 17.05
CA ALA A 93 12.04 2.82 16.19
C ALA A 93 11.12 2.72 14.96
N LEU A 94 11.34 3.57 13.96
CA LEU A 94 10.72 3.42 12.64
C LEU A 94 11.11 2.05 12.03
N ALA A 95 10.11 1.22 11.74
CA ALA A 95 10.27 -0.13 11.22
C ALA A 95 9.36 -0.39 10.02
N LYS A 96 9.74 -1.37 9.19
CA LYS A 96 8.93 -1.83 8.05
C LYS A 96 7.57 -2.33 8.54
N GLY A 97 6.52 -2.08 7.76
CA GLY A 97 5.15 -2.49 8.07
C GLY A 97 4.37 -1.52 8.95
N LEU A 98 5.02 -0.51 9.55
CA LEU A 98 4.33 0.51 10.32
C LEU A 98 3.51 1.43 9.42
N PHE A 99 2.24 1.60 9.77
CA PHE A 99 1.40 2.67 9.26
C PHE A 99 1.54 3.89 10.16
N ILE A 100 1.74 5.06 9.56
CA ILE A 100 2.01 6.32 10.24
C ILE A 100 1.01 7.36 9.75
N VAL A 101 0.43 8.13 10.66
CA VAL A 101 -0.36 9.31 10.33
C VAL A 101 0.38 10.55 10.82
N SER A 102 0.65 11.48 9.91
CA SER A 102 1.29 12.77 10.21
C SER A 102 0.55 13.88 9.45
N GLY A 103 -0.21 14.70 10.17
CA GLY A 103 -1.13 15.67 9.57
C GLY A 103 -2.13 15.00 8.63
N GLU A 104 -2.11 15.37 7.36
CA GLU A 104 -2.98 14.82 6.29
C GLU A 104 -2.35 13.62 5.56
N ASN A 105 -1.14 13.22 5.94
CA ASN A 105 -0.44 12.13 5.28
C ASN A 105 -0.69 10.80 5.99
N ALA A 106 -1.20 9.84 5.23
CA ALA A 106 -1.24 8.43 5.57
C ALA A 106 0.01 7.77 4.96
N ILE A 107 0.95 7.35 5.78
CA ILE A 107 2.30 6.95 5.37
C ILE A 107 2.51 5.49 5.75
N LEU A 108 3.10 4.71 4.84
CA LEU A 108 3.52 3.35 5.14
C LEU A 108 5.02 3.22 4.94
N LEU A 109 5.68 2.57 5.90
CA LEU A 109 7.09 2.20 5.82
C LEU A 109 7.21 0.84 5.15
N ALA A 110 7.47 0.83 3.84
CA ALA A 110 7.58 -0.39 3.05
C ALA A 110 9.03 -0.87 2.94
N THR A 111 9.18 -2.13 2.55
CA THR A 111 10.48 -2.71 2.17
C THR A 111 10.91 -2.15 0.81
N PRO A 112 12.07 -1.49 0.68
CA PRO A 112 12.54 -0.98 -0.62
C PRO A 112 13.04 -2.11 -1.53
N PRO A 113 13.17 -1.88 -2.85
CA PRO A 113 13.60 -2.90 -3.81
C PRO A 113 14.92 -3.60 -3.49
N ARG A 114 15.86 -2.90 -2.81
CA ARG A 114 17.17 -3.43 -2.43
C ARG A 114 17.23 -4.01 -1.01
N ASN A 115 16.10 -4.15 -0.32
CA ASN A 115 15.94 -4.70 1.03
C ASN A 115 16.73 -4.01 2.17
N LEU A 116 17.40 -2.88 1.90
CA LEU A 116 18.15 -2.10 2.91
C LEU A 116 17.29 -0.99 3.51
N GLY A 117 17.15 -0.97 4.84
CA GLY A 117 16.36 0.04 5.53
C GLY A 117 14.86 -0.07 5.21
N TRP A 118 14.14 1.03 5.30
CA TRP A 118 12.74 1.16 4.89
C TRP A 118 12.60 2.32 3.90
N GLN A 119 11.53 2.33 3.12
CA GLN A 119 11.15 3.47 2.27
C GLN A 119 9.75 3.92 2.68
N SER A 120 9.61 5.20 3.00
CA SER A 120 8.32 5.82 3.26
C SER A 120 7.62 6.17 1.96
N PHE A 121 6.33 5.91 1.91
CA PHE A 121 5.46 6.42 0.86
C PHE A 121 4.14 6.90 1.46
N SER A 122 3.57 7.94 0.86
CA SER A 122 2.23 8.41 1.18
C SER A 122 1.21 7.61 0.40
N ILE A 123 0.33 6.90 1.10
CA ILE A 123 -0.80 6.19 0.52
C ILE A 123 -1.77 7.21 -0.11
N THR A 124 -2.00 8.35 0.54
CA THR A 124 -2.93 9.39 0.06
C THR A 124 -2.39 10.12 -1.17
N ALA A 125 -1.13 10.57 -1.13
CA ALA A 125 -0.51 11.29 -2.25
C ALA A 125 0.07 10.35 -3.32
N SER A 126 0.13 9.04 -3.04
CA SER A 126 0.61 8.00 -3.95
C SER A 126 2.02 8.27 -4.49
N VAL A 127 2.91 8.70 -3.58
CA VAL A 127 4.28 9.10 -3.89
C VAL A 127 5.24 8.64 -2.79
N THR A 128 6.48 8.32 -3.14
CA THR A 128 7.54 8.12 -2.15
C THR A 128 7.88 9.42 -1.44
N LEU A 129 8.06 9.38 -0.12
CA LEU A 129 8.41 10.53 0.71
C LEU A 129 9.75 10.29 1.42
N ASP A 130 10.39 11.36 1.89
CA ASP A 130 11.43 11.29 2.91
C ASP A 130 10.79 11.43 4.29
N ALA A 131 10.70 10.34 5.04
CA ALA A 131 10.10 10.33 6.37
C ALA A 131 11.02 10.86 7.48
N HIS A 132 12.29 11.15 7.21
CA HIS A 132 13.21 11.66 8.23
C HIS A 132 12.82 13.05 8.75
N ASP A 133 12.04 13.82 7.97
CA ASP A 133 11.59 15.16 8.33
C ASP A 133 10.19 15.19 8.98
N MET A 134 9.56 14.03 9.23
CA MET A 134 8.22 13.99 9.81
C MET A 134 8.24 14.44 11.27
N ARG A 135 7.31 15.34 11.60
CA ARG A 135 7.00 15.77 12.97
C ARG A 135 5.57 15.35 13.32
N ASP A 136 5.27 15.30 14.61
CA ASP A 136 3.90 15.13 15.13
C ASP A 136 3.11 14.00 14.46
N TRP A 137 3.55 12.75 14.67
CA TRP A 137 2.98 11.58 14.04
C TRP A 137 2.53 10.52 15.04
N CYS A 138 1.57 9.67 14.67
CA CYS A 138 1.21 8.45 15.40
C CYS A 138 1.43 7.23 14.50
N SER A 139 1.87 6.11 15.09
CA SER A 139 2.09 4.86 14.34
C SER A 139 1.22 3.71 14.85
N PHE A 140 0.93 2.80 13.92
CA PHE A 140 0.05 1.66 14.09
C PHE A 140 0.73 0.44 13.46
N SER A 141 0.93 -0.61 14.26
CA SER A 141 1.42 -1.91 13.79
C SER A 141 0.30 -2.76 13.19
N ASP A 142 -0.89 -2.67 13.77
CA ASP A 142 -2.07 -3.41 13.30
C ASP A 142 -2.97 -2.48 12.50
N TRP A 143 -3.01 -2.70 11.20
CA TRP A 143 -3.82 -1.96 10.24
C TRP A 143 -4.16 -2.84 9.04
N LYS A 144 -5.22 -2.46 8.31
CA LYS A 144 -5.76 -3.24 7.19
C LYS A 144 -6.07 -2.35 6.01
N LEU A 145 -5.92 -2.89 4.80
CA LEU A 145 -6.59 -2.35 3.62
C LEU A 145 -7.95 -3.01 3.50
N VAL A 146 -8.98 -2.20 3.38
CA VAL A 146 -10.36 -2.67 3.26
C VAL A 146 -11.05 -2.00 2.09
N THR A 147 -12.00 -2.68 1.49
CA THR A 147 -12.91 -2.09 0.51
C THR A 147 -14.35 -2.39 0.91
N ILE A 148 -15.28 -1.51 0.52
CA ILE A 148 -16.70 -1.65 0.83
C ILE A 148 -17.43 -2.13 -0.42
N GLU A 149 -18.14 -3.24 -0.28
CA GLU A 149 -18.98 -3.78 -1.34
C GLU A 149 -20.44 -3.89 -0.85
N GLY A 150 -21.26 -2.89 -1.21
CA GLY A 150 -22.59 -2.76 -0.65
C GLY A 150 -22.51 -2.45 0.84
N ASP A 151 -23.05 -3.32 1.68
CA ASP A 151 -23.00 -3.21 3.15
C ASP A 151 -21.90 -4.09 3.79
N GLU A 152 -21.11 -4.79 2.97
CA GLU A 152 -20.04 -5.69 3.44
C GLU A 152 -18.66 -5.04 3.30
N GLU A 153 -17.87 -5.10 4.37
CA GLU A 153 -16.45 -4.76 4.33
C GLU A 153 -15.63 -6.00 3.94
N LYS A 154 -14.73 -5.85 2.97
CA LYS A 154 -13.78 -6.88 2.56
C LYS A 154 -12.37 -6.46 2.88
N VAL A 155 -11.64 -7.33 3.59
CA VAL A 155 -10.21 -7.14 3.88
C VAL A 155 -9.40 -7.58 2.66
N LEU A 156 -8.58 -6.66 2.16
CA LEU A 156 -7.66 -6.89 1.04
C LEU A 156 -6.25 -7.26 1.51
N TYR A 157 -5.85 -6.69 2.65
CA TYR A 157 -4.56 -6.92 3.30
C TYR A 157 -4.70 -6.68 4.81
N SER A 158 -3.96 -7.43 5.61
CA SER A 158 -3.87 -7.25 7.06
C SER A 158 -2.41 -7.30 7.49
N ALA A 159 -1.93 -6.22 8.11
CA ALA A 159 -0.64 -6.23 8.77
C ALA A 159 -0.74 -7.10 10.03
N HIS A 160 0.22 -8.02 10.19
CA HIS A 160 0.39 -8.80 11.40
C HIS A 160 1.86 -8.66 11.84
N PRO A 161 2.14 -8.33 13.11
CA PRO A 161 3.49 -8.30 13.65
C PRO A 161 4.11 -9.70 13.76
#